data_AF-A0A453E3S5-F1
#
_entry.id   AF-A0A453E3S5-F1
#
_cell.length_a   1.000
_cell.length_b   1.000
_cell.length_c   1.000
_cell.angle_alpha   90.00
_cell.angle_beta   90.00
_cell.angle_gamma   90.00
#
_symmetry.space_group_name_H-M   'P 1'
#
loop_
_entity.id
_entity.type
_entity.pdbx_description
1 polymer ?
#
loop_
_entity_poly.entity_id
_entity_poly.type
_entity_poly.pdbx_seq_one_letter_code
_entity_poly.pdbx_strand_id
1 'polypeptide(L)' 'PQEQMLKKGFAWHYTAYDKRPELAKWQSQAQAARKGLWAASKPQEPWEYRKAKRNGNA' A
#
# COMPACT_ATOMS: atom_id res chain seq x y z
N PRO A 1 7.73 -14.62 -2.86
CA PRO A 1 8.45 -13.42 -2.35
C PRO A 1 7.54 -12.19 -2.32
N GLN A 2 7.51 -11.49 -1.19
CA GLN A 2 6.64 -10.33 -0.93
C GLN A 2 6.90 -9.18 -1.93
N GLU A 3 8.15 -9.09 -2.42
CA GLU A 3 8.66 -8.14 -3.39
C GLU A 3 7.88 -8.13 -4.72
N GLN A 4 7.53 -9.32 -5.24
CA GLN A 4 6.79 -9.44 -6.49
C GLN A 4 5.33 -8.99 -6.34
N MET A 5 4.73 -9.20 -5.17
CA MET A 5 3.37 -8.77 -4.89
C MET A 5 3.31 -7.24 -4.79
N LEU A 6 4.35 -6.61 -4.22
CA LEU A 6 4.48 -5.15 -4.19
C LEU A 6 4.64 -4.56 -5.59
N LYS A 7 5.57 -5.09 -6.39
CA LYS A 7 5.80 -4.64 -7.78
C LYS A 7 4.58 -4.80 -8.68
N LYS A 8 3.79 -5.84 -8.47
CA LYS A 8 2.54 -6.08 -9.23
C LYS A 8 1.38 -5.23 -8.72
N GLY A 9 1.52 -4.50 -7.61
CA GLY A 9 0.46 -3.66 -7.05
C GLY A 9 -0.63 -4.44 -6.32
N PHE A 10 -0.33 -5.66 -5.87
CA PHE A 10 -1.25 -6.52 -5.11
C PHE A 10 -0.97 -6.55 -3.61
N ALA A 11 0.10 -5.88 -3.16
CA ALA A 11 0.45 -5.81 -1.75
C ALA A 11 0.83 -4.38 -1.33
N TRP A 12 0.60 -4.10 -0.06
CA TRP A 12 0.93 -2.83 0.59
C TRP A 12 2.19 -2.99 1.42
N HIS A 13 3.09 -2.01 1.35
CA HIS A 13 4.34 -2.04 2.11
C HIS A 13 4.09 -1.61 3.54
N TYR A 14 4.17 -2.55 4.50
CA TYR A 14 3.98 -2.22 5.89
C TYR A 14 5.25 -1.66 6.51
N THR A 15 5.35 -0.32 6.52
CA THR A 15 6.51 0.45 7.00
C THR A 15 6.86 0.20 8.47
N ALA A 16 5.93 -0.35 9.26
CA ALA A 16 6.17 -0.70 10.65
C ALA A 16 7.01 -1.99 10.82
N TYR A 17 6.99 -2.89 9.84
CA TYR A 17 7.82 -4.10 9.86
C TYR A 17 9.10 -3.93 9.05
N ASP A 18 9.03 -3.17 7.95
CA ASP A 18 10.15 -3.00 7.04
C ASP A 18 10.34 -1.52 6.69
N LYS A 19 11.50 -0.95 7.07
CA LYS A 19 11.85 0.45 6.78
C LYS A 19 12.70 0.59 5.52
N ARG A 20 12.78 -0.47 4.71
CA ARG A 20 13.60 -0.52 3.52
C ARG A 20 13.08 0.44 2.45
N PRO A 21 13.92 1.39 1.97
CA PRO A 21 13.50 2.34 0.94
C PRO A 21 13.23 1.69 -0.43
N GLU A 22 13.76 0.48 -0.66
CA GLU A 22 13.53 -0.29 -1.90
C GLU A 22 12.06 -0.66 -2.09
N LEU A 23 11.39 -1.07 -1.01
CA LEU A 23 9.97 -1.42 -1.03
C LEU A 23 9.10 -0.18 -1.30
N ALA A 24 9.44 0.96 -0.70
CA ALA A 24 8.76 2.24 -0.97
C ALA A 24 8.89 2.66 -2.45
N LYS A 25 10.05 2.40 -3.07
CA LYS A 25 10.28 2.66 -4.49
C LYS A 25 9.39 1.78 -5.37
N TRP A 26 9.23 0.51 -5.03
CA TRP A 26 8.33 -0.40 -5.77
C TRP A 26 6.85 -0.08 -5.56
N GLN A 27 6.45 0.33 -4.35
CA GLN A 27 5.09 0.80 -4.07
C GLN A 27 4.77 2.04 -4.92
N SER A 28 5.67 3.01 -4.97
CA SER A 28 5.53 4.20 -5.82
C SER A 28 5.43 3.84 -7.31
N GLN A 29 6.24 2.88 -7.79
CA GLN A 29 6.13 2.40 -9.16
C GLN A 29 4.79 1.70 -9.45
N ALA A 30 4.29 0.89 -8.53
CA ALA A 30 3.01 0.21 -8.68
C ALA A 30 1.83 1.19 -8.65
N GLN A 31 1.92 2.23 -7.81
CA GLN A 31 0.96 3.33 -7.72
C GLN A 31 0.96 4.18 -9.00
N ALA A 32 2.14 4.56 -9.49
CA ALA A 32 2.29 5.30 -10.74
C ALA A 32 1.76 4.50 -11.94
N ALA A 33 1.99 3.18 -11.94
CA ALA A 33 1.47 2.28 -12.95
C ALA A 33 -0.02 1.92 -12.77
N ARG A 34 -0.68 2.41 -11.70
CA ARG A 34 -2.09 2.15 -11.36
C ARG A 34 -2.46 0.67 -11.47
N LYS A 35 -1.56 -0.22 -11.02
CA LYS A 35 -1.77 -1.67 -11.16
C LYS A 35 -2.68 -2.21 -10.06
N GLY A 36 -3.69 -3.00 -10.43
CA GLY A 36 -4.52 -3.74 -9.48
C GLY A 36 -5.21 -2.83 -8.47
N LEU A 37 -4.84 -2.96 -7.18
CA LEU A 37 -5.40 -2.18 -6.07
C LEU A 37 -5.19 -0.67 -6.23
N TRP A 38 -4.16 -0.26 -6.98
CA TRP A 38 -3.84 1.14 -7.26
C TRP A 38 -4.66 1.76 -8.39
N ALA A 39 -5.45 0.96 -9.12
CA ALA A 39 -6.37 1.47 -10.14
C ALA A 39 -7.59 2.20 -9.55
N ALA A 40 -7.90 1.94 -8.27
CA ALA A 40 -8.96 2.64 -7.55
C ALA A 40 -8.57 4.12 -7.32
N SER A 41 -9.55 5.03 -7.35
CA SER A 41 -9.31 6.49 -7.24
C SER A 41 -8.73 6.94 -5.89
N LYS A 42 -8.88 6.15 -4.83
CA LYS A 42 -8.33 6.42 -3.50
C LYS A 42 -7.78 5.12 -2.91
N PRO A 43 -6.62 4.65 -3.39
CA PRO A 43 -5.99 3.50 -2.80
C PRO A 43 -5.53 3.92 -1.41
N GLN A 44 -6.22 3.44 -0.38
CA GLN A 44 -5.86 3.65 1.02
C GLN A 44 -5.25 2.38 1.57
N GLU A 45 -4.19 2.56 2.35
CA GLU A 45 -3.54 1.49 3.07
C GLU A 45 -4.56 0.79 3.99
N PRO A 46 -4.62 -0.55 4.01
CA PRO A 46 -5.58 -1.26 4.85
C PRO A 46 -5.45 -0.90 6.32
N TRP A 47 -4.25 -0.56 6.80
CA TRP A 47 -4.06 -0.10 8.19
C TRP A 47 -4.57 1.32 8.42
N GLU A 48 -4.39 2.25 7.48
CA GLU A 48 -4.98 3.59 7.57
C GLU A 48 -6.50 3.51 7.51
N TYR A 49 -7.07 2.67 6.64
CA TYR A 49 -8.51 2.40 6.63
C TYR A 49 -8.99 1.82 7.97
N ARG A 50 -8.29 0.81 8.52
CA ARG A 50 -8.60 0.23 9.84
C ARG A 50 -8.48 1.27 10.96
N LYS A 51 -7.48 2.13 10.91
CA LYS A 51 -7.25 3.20 11.90
C LYS A 51 -8.32 4.28 11.80
N ALA A 52 -8.68 4.70 10.58
CA ALA A 52 -9.77 5.63 10.33
C ALA A 52 -11.11 5.07 10.83
N LYS A 53 -11.40 3.77 10.58
CA LYS A 53 -12.58 3.08 11.13
C LYS A 53 -12.60 3.03 12.65
N ARG A 54 -11.44 2.89 13.30
CA ARG A 54 -11.33 2.86 14.77
C ARG A 54 -11.44 4.25 15.40
N ASN A 55 -11.10 5.31 14.67
CA ASN A 55 -11.22 6.70 15.13
C ASN A 55 -12.53 7.37 14.69
N GLY A 56 -13.29 6.75 13.78
CA GLY A 56 -14.60 7.21 13.32
C GLY A 56 -15.70 6.81 14.29
N ASN A 57 -15.73 7.44 15.46
CA ASN A 57 -16.95 7.63 16.23
C ASN A 57 -17.45 9.06 15.94
N ALA A 58 -18.28 9.18 14.91
CA ALA A 58 -19.20 10.29 14.68
C ALA A 58 -20.36 9.75 13.83
#